data_AF-A0A946JW63-F1
#
_entry.id   AF-A0A946JW63-F1
#
_cell.length_a   1.000
_cell.length_b   1.000
_cell.length_c   1.000
_cell.angle_alpha   90.00
_cell.angle_beta   90.00
_cell.angle_gamma   90.00
#
_symmetry.space_group_name_H-M   'P 1'
#
loop_
_entity.id
_entity.type
_entity.pdbx_description
1 polymer ?
#
loop_
_entity_poly.entity_id
_entity_poly.type
_entity_poly.pdbx_seq_one_letter_code
_entity_poly.pdbx_strand_id
1 'polypeptide(L)'
;MEKQISHMNQGEIKAYILDIQSKVQTELSKGKDIDDFLDQTSIFDDFEDIIPEAEFGIFVLTILNGYKSEVILDKLVEVIQQSVTERQNVGK
;
A
#
# COMPACT_ATOMS: atom_id res chain seq x y z
N MET A 1 3.90 -5.20 -10.91
CA MET A 1 2.42 -5.23 -10.94
C MET A 1 1.85 -3.80 -10.90
N GLU A 2 2.70 -2.77 -10.76
CA GLU A 2 2.43 -1.33 -10.96
C GLU A 2 1.39 -0.97 -12.04
N LYS A 3 1.43 -1.65 -13.19
CA LYS A 3 0.46 -1.45 -14.29
C LYS A 3 -1.00 -1.64 -13.87
N GLN A 4 -1.29 -2.31 -12.76
CA GLN A 4 -2.67 -2.49 -12.29
C GLN A 4 -3.14 -1.33 -11.42
N ILE A 5 -2.31 -0.84 -10.48
CA ILE A 5 -2.69 0.27 -9.58
C ILE A 5 -2.97 1.55 -10.40
N SER A 6 -2.21 1.76 -11.48
CA SER A 6 -2.37 2.94 -12.34
C SER A 6 -3.72 3.05 -13.06
N HIS A 7 -4.52 1.97 -13.09
CA HIS A 7 -5.84 1.93 -13.73
C HIS A 7 -6.99 1.80 -12.70
N MET A 8 -6.68 1.78 -11.40
CA MET A 8 -7.67 1.64 -10.34
C MET A 8 -8.30 2.99 -9.97
N ASN A 9 -9.60 2.99 -9.72
CA ASN A 9 -10.29 4.10 -9.08
C ASN A 9 -10.09 4.11 -7.55
N GLN A 10 -10.54 5.17 -6.87
CA GLN A 10 -10.38 5.32 -5.41
C GLN A 10 -10.87 4.11 -4.61
N GLY A 11 -12.05 3.57 -4.97
CA GLY A 11 -12.64 2.43 -4.30
C GLY A 11 -11.83 1.15 -4.52
N GLU A 12 -11.29 0.96 -5.72
CA GLU A 12 -10.42 -0.18 -6.04
C GLU A 12 -9.09 -0.11 -5.29
N ILE A 13 -8.47 1.07 -5.20
CA ILE A 13 -7.24 1.27 -4.41
C ILE A 13 -7.52 0.99 -2.93
N LYS A 14 -8.63 1.51 -2.38
CA LYS A 14 -9.01 1.28 -0.99
C LYS A 14 -9.25 -0.21 -0.71
N ALA A 15 -9.98 -0.90 -1.59
CA ALA A 15 -10.20 -2.33 -1.48
C ALA A 15 -8.88 -3.12 -1.55
N TYR A 16 -7.95 -2.69 -2.40
CA TYR A 16 -6.63 -3.31 -2.53
C TYR A 16 -5.77 -3.15 -1.26
N ILE A 17 -5.78 -1.96 -0.64
CA ILE A 17 -5.13 -1.72 0.66
C ILE A 17 -5.71 -2.66 1.73
N LEU A 18 -7.03 -2.81 1.79
CA LEU A 18 -7.70 -3.71 2.75
C LEU A 18 -7.38 -5.19 2.50
N ASP A 19 -7.29 -5.60 1.24
CA ASP A 19 -6.88 -6.96 0.84
C ASP A 19 -5.43 -7.25 1.27
N ILE A 20 -4.52 -6.30 1.02
CA ILE A 20 -3.14 -6.39 1.49
C ILE A 20 -3.08 -6.50 3.01
N GLN A 21 -3.80 -5.64 3.74
CA GLN A 21 -3.91 -5.73 5.20
C GLN A 21 -4.36 -7.12 5.64
N SER A 22 -5.40 -7.68 5.02
CA SER A 22 -5.91 -9.01 5.36
C SER A 22 -4.86 -10.11 5.12
N LYS A 23 -4.10 -10.03 4.03
CA LYS A 23 -3.00 -10.98 3.74
C LYS A 23 -1.88 -10.86 4.76
N VAL A 24 -1.43 -9.65 5.07
CA VAL A 24 -0.37 -9.42 6.06
C VAL A 24 -0.79 -9.91 7.44
N GLN A 25 -2.00 -9.57 7.89
CA GLN A 25 -2.52 -10.06 9.18
C GLN A 25 -2.62 -11.59 9.22
N THR A 26 -3.00 -12.22 8.10
CA THR A 26 -3.04 -13.68 7.99
C THR A 26 -1.65 -14.29 8.13
N GLU A 27 -0.64 -13.74 7.47
CA GLU A 27 0.74 -14.23 7.59
C GLU A 27 1.31 -14.03 9.00
N LEU A 28 1.13 -12.83 9.58
CA LEU A 28 1.60 -12.54 10.94
C LEU A 28 0.88 -13.38 12.01
N SER A 29 -0.40 -13.72 11.80
CA SER A 29 -1.17 -14.59 12.72
C SER A 29 -0.62 -16.01 12.84
N LYS A 30 0.22 -16.46 11.88
CA LYS A 30 0.90 -17.77 11.94
C LYS A 30 2.08 -17.78 12.92
N GLY A 31 2.33 -16.68 13.63
CA GLY A 31 3.45 -16.52 14.56
C GLY A 31 4.76 -16.20 13.85
N LYS A 32 4.70 -15.69 12.61
CA LYS A 32 5.89 -15.20 11.89
C LYS A 32 6.34 -13.90 12.53
N ASP A 33 7.64 -13.77 12.77
CA ASP A 33 8.22 -12.52 13.24
C ASP A 33 8.05 -11.41 12.19
N ILE A 34 7.90 -10.17 12.64
CA ILE A 34 7.65 -9.02 11.75
C ILE A 34 8.90 -8.74 10.90
N ASP A 35 10.10 -8.84 11.48
CA ASP A 35 11.34 -8.58 10.77
C ASP A 35 11.54 -9.66 9.68
N ASP A 36 11.35 -10.94 10.05
CA ASP A 36 11.37 -12.06 9.09
C ASP A 36 10.31 -11.94 7.99
N PHE A 37 9.16 -11.33 8.29
CA PHE A 37 8.12 -11.06 7.30
C PHE A 37 8.57 -9.97 6.33
N LEU A 38 9.07 -8.85 6.84
CA LEU A 38 9.53 -7.71 6.04
C LEU A 38 10.70 -8.10 5.13
N ASP A 39 11.65 -8.90 5.62
CA ASP A 39 12.81 -9.34 4.83
C ASP A 39 12.45 -10.28 3.67
N GLN A 40 11.28 -10.92 3.70
CA GLN A 40 10.89 -11.97 2.75
C GLN A 40 9.70 -11.60 1.87
N THR A 41 8.96 -10.55 2.21
CA THR A 41 7.74 -10.17 1.50
C THR A 41 8.07 -9.27 0.32
N SER A 42 7.35 -9.46 -0.79
CA SER A 42 7.37 -8.56 -1.95
C SER A 42 6.06 -7.76 -2.08
N ILE A 43 5.24 -7.74 -1.01
CA ILE A 43 3.91 -7.13 -1.01
C ILE A 43 4.01 -5.60 -1.15
N PHE A 44 5.09 -5.00 -0.65
CA PHE A 44 5.26 -3.56 -0.60
C PHE A 44 6.00 -2.99 -1.81
N ASP A 45 6.72 -3.82 -2.57
CA ASP A 45 7.58 -3.41 -3.70
C ASP A 45 6.82 -2.56 -4.72
N ASP A 46 5.60 -2.96 -5.09
CA ASP A 46 4.77 -2.21 -6.05
C ASP A 46 4.39 -0.81 -5.53
N PHE A 47 4.41 -0.59 -4.21
CA PHE A 47 4.10 0.70 -3.60
C PHE A 47 5.34 1.51 -3.28
N GLU A 48 6.50 0.89 -3.12
CA GLU A 48 7.78 1.59 -2.91
C GLU A 48 8.09 2.47 -4.10
N ASP A 49 7.86 1.92 -5.30
CA ASP A 49 7.99 2.69 -6.50
C ASP A 49 6.89 3.73 -6.63
N ILE A 50 5.71 3.64 -5.99
CA ILE A 50 4.51 4.52 -6.15
C ILE A 50 4.38 5.64 -5.13
N ILE A 51 4.52 5.32 -3.85
CA ILE A 51 4.28 6.25 -2.76
C ILE A 51 5.56 7.04 -2.51
N PRO A 52 5.50 8.36 -2.27
CA PRO A 52 6.71 9.10 -1.94
C PRO A 52 7.30 8.61 -0.61
N GLU A 53 8.62 8.69 -0.49
CA GLU A 53 9.39 8.11 0.64
C GLU A 53 8.84 8.58 2.01
N ALA A 54 8.41 9.83 2.10
CA ALA A 54 7.85 10.42 3.31
C ALA A 54 6.55 9.75 3.77
N GLU A 55 5.71 9.28 2.85
CA GLU A 55 4.44 8.60 3.14
C GLU A 55 4.57 7.07 3.15
N PHE A 56 5.62 6.49 2.55
CA PHE A 56 5.78 5.04 2.43
C PHE A 56 5.88 4.34 3.80
N GLY A 57 6.62 4.93 4.75
CA GLY A 57 6.68 4.39 6.12
C GLY A 57 5.32 4.37 6.82
N ILE A 58 4.48 5.39 6.61
CA ILE A 58 3.12 5.47 7.15
C ILE A 58 2.24 4.39 6.53
N PHE A 59 2.38 4.15 5.22
CA PHE A 59 1.70 3.07 4.52
C PHE A 59 2.07 1.71 5.12
N VAL A 60 3.36 1.38 5.23
CA VAL A 60 3.82 0.10 5.79
C VAL A 60 3.29 -0.11 7.22
N LEU A 61 3.41 0.89 8.09
CA LEU A 61 2.88 0.81 9.46
C LEU A 61 1.36 0.62 9.50
N THR A 62 0.63 1.29 8.60
CA THR A 62 -0.83 1.14 8.47
C THR A 62 -1.21 -0.28 8.07
N ILE A 63 -0.45 -0.90 7.17
CA ILE A 63 -0.67 -2.28 6.75
C ILE A 63 -0.35 -3.27 7.88
N LEU A 64 0.84 -3.16 8.47
CA LEU A 64 1.32 -4.07 9.53
C LEU A 64 0.43 -4.08 10.77
N ASN A 65 -0.12 -2.91 11.15
CA ASN A 65 -1.01 -2.80 12.30
C ASN A 65 -2.49 -3.06 11.97
N GLY A 66 -2.82 -3.25 10.69
CA GLY A 66 -4.21 -3.41 10.25
C GLY A 66 -5.10 -2.21 10.63
N TYR A 67 -4.56 -0.99 10.60
CA TYR A 67 -5.32 0.21 10.93
C TYR A 67 -6.39 0.49 9.87
N LYS A 68 -7.64 0.53 10.29
CA LYS A 68 -8.83 0.74 9.43
C LYS A 68 -9.51 2.08 9.65
N SER A 69 -8.75 3.08 10.10
CA SER A 69 -9.29 4.44 10.23
C SER A 69 -9.61 4.98 8.84
N GLU A 70 -10.88 5.34 8.61
CA GLU A 70 -11.34 5.92 7.35
C GLU A 70 -10.48 7.11 6.93
N VAL A 71 -10.14 7.99 7.88
CA VAL A 71 -9.29 9.17 7.63
C VAL A 71 -7.90 8.78 7.12
N ILE A 72 -7.29 7.74 7.69
CA ILE A 72 -5.95 7.28 7.28
C ILE A 72 -6.03 6.61 5.91
N LEU A 73 -7.02 5.73 5.72
CA LEU A 73 -7.22 5.02 4.45
C LEU A 73 -7.50 5.99 3.31
N ASP A 74 -8.36 6.98 3.51
CA ASP A 74 -8.68 7.99 2.51
C ASP A 74 -7.44 8.82 2.17
N LYS A 75 -6.60 9.15 3.17
CA LYS A 75 -5.35 9.87 2.92
C LYS A 75 -4.36 9.06 2.10
N LEU A 76 -4.22 7.76 2.39
CA LEU A 76 -3.34 6.88 1.61
C LEU A 76 -3.83 6.71 0.17
N VAL A 77 -5.15 6.56 -0.02
CA VAL A 77 -5.75 6.50 -1.35
C VAL A 77 -5.48 7.79 -2.13
N GLU A 78 -5.62 8.96 -1.49
CA GLU A 78 -5.32 10.26 -2.11
C GLU A 78 -3.86 10.34 -2.56
N VAL A 79 -2.91 9.97 -1.68
CA VAL A 79 -1.46 9.98 -1.99
C VAL A 79 -1.16 9.06 -3.17
N ILE A 80 -1.64 7.81 -3.14
CA ILE A 80 -1.41 6.84 -4.22
C ILE A 80 -1.96 7.36 -5.56
N GLN A 81 -3.18 7.92 -5.55
CA GLN A 81 -3.76 8.48 -6.77
C GLN A 81 -3.00 9.68 -7.31
N GLN A 82 -2.57 10.58 -6.43
CA GLN A 82 -1.78 11.73 -6.81
C GLN A 82 -0.46 11.29 -7.45
N SER A 83 0.27 10.36 -6.81
CA SER A 83 1.55 9.88 -7.32
C SER A 83 1.41 9.12 -8.64
N VAL A 84 0.36 8.31 -8.81
CA VAL A 84 0.05 7.67 -10.10
C VAL A 84 -0.22 8.72 -11.19
N THR A 85 -1.02 9.73 -10.88
CA THR A 85 -1.39 10.80 -11.83
C THR A 85 -0.18 11.62 -12.25
N GLU A 86 0.65 12.03 -11.29
CA GLU A 86 1.89 12.78 -11.54
C GLU A 86 2.80 12.03 -12.52
N ARG A 87 2.96 10.71 -12.35
CA ARG A 87 3.81 9.92 -13.25
C ARG A 87 3.24 9.69 -14.64
N GLN A 88 1.93 9.56 -14.76
CA GLN A 88 1.29 9.52 -16.07
C GLN A 88 1.50 10.83 -16.86
N ASN A 89 1.70 11.96 -16.16
CA ASN A 89 1.96 13.25 -16.78
C ASN A 89 3.45 13.47 -17.13
N VAL A 90 4.39 12.87 -16.40
CA VAL A 90 5.84 12.97 -16.70
C VAL A 90 6.26 12.16 -17.94
N GLY A 91 5.44 11.20 -18.38
CA GLY A 91 5.67 10.40 -19.59
C GLY A 91 5.14 11.00 -20.91
N LYS A 92 4.68 12.27 -20.92
CA LYS A 92 4.17 12.97 -22.12
C LYS A 92 5.09 14.09 -22.58
#